data_AF-A0A8T3SLC1-F1
#
_entry.id   AF-A0A8T3SLC1-F1
#
_cell.length_a   1.000
_cell.length_b   1.000
_cell.length_c   1.000
_cell.angle_alpha   90.00
_cell.angle_beta   90.00
_cell.angle_gamma   90.00
#
_symmetry.space_group_name_H-M   'P 1'
#
loop_
_entity.id
_entity.type
_entity.pdbx_description
1 polymer ?
#
loop_
_entity_poly.entity_id
_entity_poly.type
_entity_poly.pdbx_seq_one_letter_code
_entity_poly.pdbx_strand_id
1 'polypeptide(L)'
;MLAVVPDPATDECPAMPTEYLEFTVVDSAGVVSCYGDARITFQAFSVSCDGCAGLVEGNPEPAWLLNPYTNQLYLSPNDSNGAWQSAVVLGPALKLDPAWTDNMLELTGHFDDPIAPTCTIELTASSVSYWTGRQAIIDQCRQTFVVTDVNVLPGL
;
A
#
# COMPACT_ATOMS: atom_id res chain seq x y z
N MET A 1 23.76 -0.51 24.79
CA MET A 1 22.54 -1.26 24.48
C MET A 1 21.42 -0.24 24.45
N LEU A 2 20.81 -0.01 23.29
CA LEU A 2 19.63 0.84 23.19
C LEU A 2 18.46 0.09 23.83
N ALA A 3 17.62 0.80 24.57
CA ALA A 3 16.39 0.22 25.11
C ALA A 3 15.46 -0.10 23.94
N VAL A 4 14.84 -1.28 23.98
CA VAL A 4 13.75 -1.63 23.05
C VAL A 4 12.56 -0.76 23.41
N VAL A 5 12.07 0.04 22.46
CA VAL A 5 10.82 0.76 22.62
C VAL A 5 9.70 -0.28 22.45
N PRO A 6 8.82 -0.46 23.44
CA PRO A 6 7.70 -1.39 23.31
C PRO A 6 6.70 -0.87 22.28
N ASP A 7 5.90 -1.77 21.72
CA ASP A 7 4.77 -1.40 20.87
C ASP A 7 3.79 -0.50 21.66
N PRO A 8 3.09 0.44 20.98
CA PRO A 8 2.13 1.31 21.64
C PRO A 8 1.00 0.52 22.28
N ALA A 9 0.50 1.00 23.41
CA ALA A 9 -0.72 0.46 23.98
C ALA A 9 -1.92 0.81 23.08
N THR A 10 -2.96 -0.02 23.09
CA THR A 10 -4.12 0.16 22.19
C THR A 10 -4.84 1.50 22.40
N ASP A 11 -4.80 2.07 23.61
CA ASP A 11 -5.34 3.39 23.94
C ASP A 11 -4.45 4.56 23.50
N GLU A 12 -3.22 4.29 23.08
CA GLU A 12 -2.31 5.25 22.45
C GLU A 12 -2.47 5.27 20.91
N CYS A 13 -3.24 4.33 20.35
CA CYS A 13 -3.41 4.16 18.92
C CYS A 13 -4.51 5.07 18.33
N PRO A 14 -4.22 5.74 17.20
CA PRO A 14 -4.96 6.94 16.82
C PRO A 14 -6.19 6.70 15.93
N ALA A 15 -7.22 5.93 16.28
CA ALA A 15 -8.37 5.64 15.39
C ALA A 15 -8.03 5.16 13.94
N MET A 16 -8.70 4.09 13.51
CA MET A 16 -8.48 3.56 12.16
C MET A 16 -9.06 4.52 11.11
N PRO A 17 -8.35 4.79 9.98
CA PRO A 17 -8.90 5.63 8.93
C PRO A 17 -10.16 4.97 8.34
N THR A 18 -11.20 5.77 8.13
CA THR A 18 -12.47 5.32 7.53
C THR A 18 -12.81 6.08 6.25
N GLU A 19 -12.09 7.17 5.99
CA GLU A 19 -12.22 7.96 4.77
C GLU A 19 -10.90 7.98 3.98
N TYR A 20 -10.98 8.17 2.66
CA TYR A 20 -9.80 8.20 1.81
C TYR A 20 -8.81 9.30 2.20
N LEU A 21 -9.28 10.50 2.57
CA LEU A 21 -8.38 11.57 2.98
C LEU A 21 -7.61 11.21 4.25
N GLU A 22 -8.26 10.58 5.24
CA GLU A 22 -7.60 10.07 6.44
C GLU A 22 -6.56 9.00 6.09
N PHE A 23 -6.92 8.08 5.18
CA PHE A 23 -6.01 7.07 4.67
C PHE A 23 -4.76 7.68 4.01
N THR A 24 -4.90 8.74 3.20
CA THR A 24 -3.73 9.34 2.51
C THR A 24 -2.74 10.05 3.42
N VAL A 25 -3.16 10.46 4.62
CA VAL A 25 -2.32 11.20 5.58
C VAL A 25 -1.92 10.36 6.78
N VAL A 26 -2.32 9.10 6.82
CA VAL A 26 -1.99 8.19 7.92
C VAL A 26 -0.50 7.86 7.92
N ASP A 27 0.11 7.82 9.10
CA ASP A 27 1.45 7.27 9.25
C ASP A 27 1.38 5.74 9.16
N SER A 28 1.77 5.19 8.00
CA SER A 28 1.69 3.74 7.74
C SER A 28 2.53 2.93 8.73
N ALA A 29 3.66 3.46 9.21
CA ALA A 29 4.45 2.80 10.24
C ALA A 29 3.68 2.73 11.57
N GLY A 30 3.02 3.83 11.96
CA GLY A 30 2.11 3.86 13.10
C GLY A 30 0.94 2.90 12.95
N VAL A 31 0.31 2.80 11.78
CA VAL A 31 -0.78 1.85 11.51
C VAL A 31 -0.32 0.41 11.68
N VAL A 32 0.84 0.05 11.10
CA VAL A 32 1.44 -1.28 11.26
C VAL A 32 1.67 -1.60 12.73
N SER A 33 2.26 -0.69 13.49
CA SER A 33 2.54 -0.90 14.92
C SER A 33 1.26 -0.99 15.77
N CYS A 34 0.23 -0.23 15.43
CA CYS A 34 -1.00 -0.16 16.22
C CYS A 34 -2.03 -1.24 15.89
N TYR A 35 -2.12 -1.61 14.61
CA TYR A 35 -3.23 -2.37 14.07
C TYR A 35 -2.79 -3.60 13.28
N GLY A 36 -1.50 -3.74 12.95
CA GLY A 36 -0.99 -4.88 12.19
C GLY A 36 -1.75 -5.09 10.89
N ASP A 37 -2.30 -6.29 10.71
CA ASP A 37 -3.06 -6.74 9.54
C ASP A 37 -4.57 -6.47 9.63
N ALA A 38 -5.00 -5.60 10.55
CA ALA A 38 -6.40 -5.25 10.68
C ALA A 38 -6.96 -4.63 9.39
N ARG A 39 -8.22 -4.98 9.10
CA ARG A 39 -8.91 -4.54 7.89
C ARG A 39 -9.32 -3.08 7.97
N ILE A 40 -9.05 -2.36 6.89
CA ILE A 40 -9.45 -0.98 6.67
C ILE A 40 -10.37 -0.95 5.45
N THR A 41 -11.52 -0.29 5.59
CA THR A 41 -12.47 -0.08 4.50
C THR A 41 -12.72 1.41 4.32
N PHE A 42 -12.62 1.89 3.08
CA PHE A 42 -12.90 3.29 2.72
C PHE A 42 -13.34 3.40 1.26
N GLN A 43 -13.88 4.56 0.89
CA GLN A 43 -14.29 4.86 -0.48
C GLN A 43 -13.30 5.78 -1.17
N ALA A 44 -12.96 5.48 -2.43
CA ALA A 44 -12.08 6.31 -3.24
C ALA A 44 -12.43 6.19 -4.73
N PHE A 45 -12.14 7.22 -5.51
CA PHE A 45 -12.31 7.20 -6.95
C PHE A 45 -11.06 6.60 -7.61
N SER A 46 -11.24 5.58 -8.44
CA SER A 46 -10.14 4.95 -9.17
C SER A 46 -9.86 5.70 -10.46
N VAL A 47 -8.58 5.98 -10.69
CA VAL A 47 -8.09 6.74 -11.86
C VAL A 47 -7.05 5.93 -12.62
N SER A 48 -6.96 6.16 -13.93
CA SER A 48 -5.79 5.73 -14.69
C SER A 48 -4.59 6.61 -14.32
N CYS A 49 -3.42 6.01 -14.06
CA CYS A 49 -2.18 6.77 -14.02
C CYS A 49 -1.11 6.21 -14.98
N ASP A 50 -1.11 6.76 -16.19
CA ASP A 50 -0.07 6.50 -17.16
C ASP A 50 1.26 7.13 -16.70
N GLY A 51 2.20 6.27 -16.29
CA GLY A 51 3.55 6.70 -15.91
C GLY A 51 3.75 7.01 -14.43
N CYS A 52 2.79 6.73 -13.54
CA CYS A 52 3.00 6.84 -12.09
C CYS A 52 3.99 5.82 -11.52
N ALA A 53 4.27 4.73 -12.24
CA ALA A 53 5.11 3.67 -11.74
C ALA A 53 6.60 4.03 -11.84
N GLY A 54 7.25 4.21 -10.68
CA GLY A 54 8.68 4.47 -10.55
C GLY A 54 9.54 3.22 -10.76
N LEU A 55 10.78 3.40 -11.18
CA LEU A 55 11.69 2.27 -11.43
C LEU A 55 12.17 1.66 -10.12
N VAL A 56 11.93 0.35 -9.92
CA VAL A 56 12.65 -0.45 -8.94
C VAL A 56 13.75 -1.19 -9.69
N GLU A 57 15.00 -0.91 -9.33
CA GLU A 57 16.15 -1.69 -9.77
C GLU A 57 16.27 -2.98 -8.93
N GLY A 58 16.66 -4.08 -9.58
CA GLY A 58 16.76 -5.40 -8.96
C GLY A 58 15.56 -6.31 -9.25
N ASN A 59 15.54 -7.48 -8.62
CA ASN A 59 14.44 -8.44 -8.73
C ASN A 59 13.69 -8.49 -7.39
N PRO A 60 12.54 -7.80 -7.26
CA PRO A 60 11.73 -7.85 -6.05
C PRO A 60 10.96 -9.17 -5.91
N GLU A 61 10.95 -9.72 -4.71
CA GLU A 61 10.23 -10.94 -4.35
C GLU A 61 9.50 -10.77 -3.00
N PRO A 62 8.17 -10.97 -2.92
CA PRO A 62 7.28 -11.23 -4.03
C PRO A 62 7.05 -9.95 -4.86
N ALA A 63 7.11 -10.09 -6.18
CA ALA A 63 7.00 -8.94 -7.09
C ALA A 63 5.70 -8.16 -6.86
N TRP A 64 4.56 -8.82 -6.65
CA TRP A 64 3.28 -8.15 -6.50
C TRP A 64 3.22 -7.16 -5.33
N LEU A 65 4.00 -7.35 -4.26
CA LEU A 65 3.98 -6.50 -3.06
C LEU A 65 5.04 -5.39 -3.11
N LEU A 66 6.19 -5.67 -3.73
CA LEU A 66 7.35 -4.77 -3.77
C LEU A 66 7.49 -3.98 -5.07
N ASN A 67 6.93 -4.49 -6.17
CA ASN A 67 7.14 -3.93 -7.49
C ASN A 67 6.05 -2.91 -7.83
N PRO A 68 6.39 -1.62 -8.02
CA PRO A 68 5.42 -0.59 -8.33
C PRO A 68 4.79 -0.73 -9.73
N TYR A 69 5.27 -1.64 -10.57
CA TYR A 69 4.71 -1.89 -11.90
C TYR A 69 3.64 -2.96 -11.93
N THR A 70 3.45 -3.70 -10.84
CA THR A 70 2.60 -4.89 -10.85
C THR A 70 1.41 -4.73 -9.93
N ASN A 71 0.24 -5.08 -10.44
CA ASN A 71 -1.01 -5.22 -9.69
C ASN A 71 -1.37 -3.99 -8.83
N GLN A 72 -1.14 -2.79 -9.36
CA GLN A 72 -1.48 -1.54 -8.65
C GLN A 72 -2.86 -1.02 -9.05
N LEU A 73 -3.47 -0.29 -8.11
CA LEU A 73 -4.64 0.54 -8.32
C LEU A 73 -4.32 1.97 -7.86
N TYR A 74 -4.67 2.96 -8.67
CA TYR A 74 -4.45 4.37 -8.34
C TYR A 74 -5.76 4.99 -7.88
N LEU A 75 -5.69 5.66 -6.73
CA LEU A 75 -6.84 6.18 -6.03
C LEU A 75 -6.74 7.69 -5.90
N SER A 76 -7.90 8.35 -5.89
CA SER A 76 -8.06 9.79 -5.79
C SER A 76 -9.33 10.11 -4.99
N PRO A 77 -9.46 11.32 -4.45
CA PRO A 77 -10.64 11.69 -3.66
C PRO A 77 -11.89 11.97 -4.53
N ASN A 78 -11.72 12.15 -5.84
CA ASN A 78 -12.76 12.53 -6.79
C ASN A 78 -12.35 12.17 -8.22
N ASP A 79 -13.22 12.43 -9.20
CA ASP A 79 -13.00 12.14 -10.62
C ASP A 79 -11.96 13.04 -11.32
N SER A 80 -11.25 13.90 -10.60
CA SER A 80 -10.22 14.73 -11.19
C SER A 80 -8.90 13.97 -11.34
N ASN A 81 -8.35 13.95 -12.55
CA ASN A 81 -7.01 13.43 -12.85
C ASN A 81 -5.89 14.38 -12.35
N GLY A 82 -6.04 14.91 -11.13
CA GLY A 82 -5.09 15.81 -10.49
C GLY A 82 -3.85 15.10 -9.93
N ALA A 83 -2.87 15.88 -9.49
CA ALA A 83 -1.58 15.40 -8.99
C ALA A 83 -1.62 14.65 -7.65
N TRP A 84 -2.80 14.44 -7.05
CA TRP A 84 -2.97 13.83 -5.73
C TRP A 84 -3.57 12.43 -5.90
N GLN A 85 -2.70 11.47 -6.20
CA GLN A 85 -3.08 10.07 -6.34
C GLN A 85 -2.25 9.21 -5.39
N SER A 86 -2.89 8.19 -4.83
CA SER A 86 -2.21 7.18 -4.01
C SER A 86 -2.23 5.85 -4.73
N ALA A 87 -1.07 5.22 -4.83
CA ALA A 87 -0.97 3.85 -5.31
C ALA A 87 -1.25 2.88 -4.16
N VAL A 88 -2.10 1.89 -4.41
CA VAL A 88 -2.27 0.73 -3.53
C VAL A 88 -1.98 -0.54 -4.32
N VAL A 89 -1.62 -1.61 -3.61
CA VAL A 89 -1.35 -2.91 -4.22
C VAL A 89 -2.58 -3.79 -4.12
N LEU A 90 -2.93 -4.48 -5.20
CA LEU A 90 -3.95 -5.53 -5.19
C LEU A 90 -3.30 -6.83 -4.71
N GLY A 91 -3.94 -7.49 -3.73
CA GLY A 91 -3.52 -8.80 -3.25
C GLY A 91 -3.52 -9.85 -4.36
N PRO A 92 -2.79 -10.96 -4.20
CA PRO A 92 -2.55 -11.94 -5.27
C PRO A 92 -3.81 -12.65 -5.80
N ALA A 93 -4.90 -12.64 -5.02
CA ALA A 93 -6.19 -13.17 -5.44
C ALA A 93 -7.02 -12.18 -6.29
N LEU A 94 -6.68 -10.89 -6.25
CA LEU A 94 -7.31 -9.85 -7.06
C LEU A 94 -6.52 -9.60 -8.34
N LYS A 95 -7.26 -9.28 -9.38
CA LYS A 95 -6.74 -8.77 -10.64
C LYS A 95 -7.43 -7.45 -10.91
N LEU A 96 -6.69 -6.51 -11.50
CA LEU A 96 -7.28 -5.26 -11.96
C LEU A 96 -8.43 -5.57 -12.93
N ASP A 97 -9.63 -5.09 -12.60
CA ASP A 97 -10.80 -5.17 -13.46
C ASP A 97 -10.97 -3.82 -14.19
N PRO A 98 -11.04 -3.81 -15.53
CA PRO A 98 -11.32 -2.58 -16.29
C PRO A 98 -12.61 -1.87 -15.87
N ALA A 99 -13.58 -2.57 -15.25
CA ALA A 99 -14.81 -1.98 -14.74
C ALA A 99 -14.60 -1.07 -13.51
N TRP A 100 -13.42 -1.10 -12.88
CA TRP A 100 -13.10 -0.27 -11.73
C TRP A 100 -12.57 1.11 -12.11
N THR A 101 -11.96 1.23 -13.29
CA THR A 101 -11.36 2.47 -13.78
C THR A 101 -12.44 3.54 -13.96
N ASP A 102 -12.14 4.77 -13.54
CA ASP A 102 -13.04 5.93 -13.62
C ASP A 102 -14.37 5.72 -12.88
N ASN A 103 -14.34 4.97 -11.78
CA ASN A 103 -15.50 4.73 -10.92
C ASN A 103 -15.15 4.98 -9.45
N MET A 104 -16.20 5.29 -8.67
CA MET A 104 -16.11 5.29 -7.22
C MET A 104 -16.11 3.84 -6.73
N LEU A 105 -15.16 3.51 -5.86
CA LEU A 105 -14.97 2.18 -5.31
C LEU A 105 -15.09 2.24 -3.79
N GLU A 106 -15.65 1.19 -3.20
CA GLU A 106 -15.42 0.82 -1.81
C GLU A 106 -14.34 -0.26 -1.79
N LEU A 107 -13.27 0.00 -1.05
CA LEU A 107 -12.07 -0.82 -1.00
C LEU A 107 -11.92 -1.38 0.40
N THR A 108 -11.59 -2.66 0.51
CA THR A 108 -11.13 -3.26 1.77
C THR A 108 -9.74 -3.82 1.60
N GLY A 109 -8.86 -3.53 2.56
CA GLY A 109 -7.48 -3.98 2.55
C GLY A 109 -6.85 -3.94 3.93
N HIS A 110 -5.54 -4.12 3.98
CA HIS A 110 -4.74 -4.10 5.20
C HIS A 110 -3.31 -3.60 4.93
N PHE A 111 -2.67 -3.13 5.99
CA PHE A 111 -1.21 -3.03 6.06
C PHE A 111 -0.65 -4.33 6.65
N ASP A 112 0.66 -4.42 6.82
CA ASP A 112 1.36 -5.54 7.48
C ASP A 112 1.00 -6.93 6.93
N ASP A 113 1.00 -7.07 5.59
CA ASP A 113 0.66 -8.35 4.96
C ASP A 113 1.54 -9.49 5.53
N PRO A 114 0.97 -10.67 5.85
CA PRO A 114 1.72 -11.78 6.44
C PRO A 114 2.94 -12.25 5.64
N ILE A 115 3.01 -11.95 4.34
CA ILE A 115 4.19 -12.28 3.50
C ILE A 115 5.30 -11.24 3.60
N ALA A 116 5.05 -10.06 4.15
CA ALA A 116 6.03 -8.97 4.22
C ALA A 116 7.40 -9.36 4.83
N PRO A 117 7.49 -10.24 5.85
CA PRO A 117 8.78 -10.70 6.38
C PRO A 117 9.65 -11.47 5.37
N THR A 118 9.06 -11.97 4.28
CA THR A 118 9.79 -12.67 3.21
C THR A 118 10.25 -11.73 2.11
N CYS A 119 9.92 -10.44 2.17
CA CYS A 119 10.28 -9.48 1.15
C CYS A 119 11.79 -9.34 0.97
N THR A 120 12.25 -9.47 -0.27
CA THR A 120 13.64 -9.28 -0.66
C THR A 120 13.75 -8.60 -2.01
N ILE A 121 14.87 -7.92 -2.25
CA ILE A 121 15.26 -7.44 -3.57
C ILE A 121 16.63 -8.03 -3.86
N GLU A 122 16.74 -8.83 -4.91
CA GLU A 122 18.05 -9.24 -5.42
C GLU A 122 18.65 -8.08 -6.20
N LEU A 123 19.75 -7.55 -5.67
CA LEU A 123 20.45 -6.41 -6.24
C LEU A 123 21.26 -6.80 -7.48
N THR A 124 21.23 -5.94 -8.50
CA THR A 124 22.20 -5.93 -9.59
C THR A 124 23.48 -5.17 -9.20
N ALA A 125 24.59 -5.35 -9.92
CA ALA A 125 25.85 -4.67 -9.58
C ALA A 125 25.76 -3.13 -9.59
N SER A 126 24.83 -2.54 -10.36
CA SER A 126 24.57 -1.09 -10.37
C SER A 126 23.82 -0.58 -9.13
N SER A 127 23.19 -1.49 -8.38
CA SER A 127 22.22 -1.15 -7.33
C SER A 127 22.77 -1.07 -5.90
N VAL A 128 24.03 -1.44 -5.72
CA VAL A 128 24.66 -1.58 -4.40
C VAL A 128 24.85 -0.23 -3.69
N SER A 129 24.96 0.87 -4.43
CA SER A 129 25.26 2.21 -3.88
C SER A 129 24.11 2.84 -3.09
N TYR A 130 22.88 2.36 -3.24
CA TYR A 130 21.69 2.91 -2.58
C TYR A 130 20.94 1.86 -1.73
N TRP A 131 21.60 0.75 -1.40
CA TRP A 131 21.01 -0.31 -0.60
C TRP A 131 20.67 0.14 0.82
N THR A 132 19.39 0.05 1.19
CA THR A 132 18.87 0.44 2.52
C THR A 132 18.86 -0.71 3.54
N GLY A 133 19.27 -1.92 3.12
CA GLY A 133 19.29 -3.11 3.97
C GLY A 133 17.99 -3.90 3.93
N ARG A 134 18.07 -5.17 4.38
CA ARG A 134 16.94 -6.10 4.36
C ARG A 134 15.75 -5.63 5.21
N GLN A 135 16.02 -5.04 6.38
CA GLN A 135 14.95 -4.60 7.27
C GLN A 135 14.11 -3.49 6.64
N ALA A 136 14.74 -2.55 5.93
CA ALA A 136 14.02 -1.47 5.25
C ALA A 136 13.07 -1.99 4.16
N ILE A 137 13.44 -3.09 3.48
CA ILE A 137 12.57 -3.75 2.48
C ILE A 137 11.38 -4.42 3.15
N ILE A 138 11.61 -5.11 4.27
CA ILE A 138 10.54 -5.70 5.05
C ILE A 138 9.59 -4.59 5.53
N ASP A 139 10.13 -3.52 6.10
CA ASP A 139 9.35 -2.39 6.59
C ASP A 139 8.55 -1.72 5.47
N GLN A 140 9.14 -1.56 4.27
CA GLN A 140 8.42 -1.09 3.08
C GLN A 140 7.24 -2.00 2.75
N CYS A 141 7.42 -3.32 2.71
CA CYS A 141 6.32 -4.25 2.47
C CYS A 141 5.22 -4.17 3.52
N ARG A 142 5.60 -4.07 4.80
CA ARG A 142 4.63 -3.94 5.89
C ARG A 142 3.83 -2.64 5.75
N GLN A 143 4.45 -1.57 5.27
CA GLN A 143 3.83 -0.27 5.08
C GLN A 143 3.06 -0.11 3.76
N THR A 144 3.11 -1.11 2.86
CA THR A 144 2.30 -1.11 1.64
C THR A 144 0.87 -1.54 1.97
N PHE A 145 -0.12 -0.74 1.55
CA PHE A 145 -1.52 -1.12 1.68
C PHE A 145 -1.90 -2.15 0.60
N VAL A 146 -2.41 -3.30 1.03
CA VAL A 146 -2.84 -4.42 0.19
C VAL A 146 -4.36 -4.49 0.18
N VAL A 147 -4.96 -4.20 -0.97
CA VAL A 147 -6.39 -4.35 -1.23
C VAL A 147 -6.72 -5.83 -1.41
N THR A 148 -7.77 -6.29 -0.72
CA THR A 148 -8.25 -7.68 -0.78
C THR A 148 -9.69 -7.80 -1.23
N ASP A 149 -10.46 -6.71 -1.24
CA ASP A 149 -11.80 -6.65 -1.81
C ASP A 149 -12.07 -5.28 -2.45
N VAL A 150 -12.87 -5.28 -3.52
CA VAL A 150 -13.24 -4.08 -4.29
C VAL A 150 -14.70 -4.18 -4.69
N ASN A 151 -15.48 -3.17 -4.33
CA ASN A 151 -16.88 -3.03 -4.73
C ASN A 151 -17.06 -1.74 -5.53
N VAL A 152 -17.56 -1.86 -6.76
CA VAL A 152 -17.91 -0.69 -7.57
C VAL A 152 -19.20 -0.10 -7.02
N LEU A 153 -19.16 1.18 -6.66
CA LEU A 153 -20.35 1.89 -6.19
C LEU A 153 -21.15 2.44 -7.37
N PRO A 154 -22.49 2.51 -7.27
CA PRO A 154 -23.30 3.15 -8.30
C PRO A 154 -22.83 4.59 -8.54
N GLY A 155 -22.69 4.98 -9.80
CA GLY A 155 -22.33 6.35 -10.18
C GLY A 155 -23.29 7.37 -9.57
N LEU A 156 -22.74 8.45 -9.02
CA LEU A 156 -23.48 9.63 -8.55
C LEU A 156 -24.22 10.32 -9.71
#